data_AF-A0A1G5ZPR9-F1
#
_entry.id   AF-A0A1G5ZPR9-F1
#
_cell.length_a   1.000
_cell.length_b   1.000
_cell.length_c   1.000
_cell.angle_alpha   90.00
_cell.angle_beta   90.00
_cell.angle_gamma   90.00
#
_symmetry.space_group_name_H-M   'P 1'
#
loop_
_entity.id
_entity.type
_entity.pdbx_description
1 polymer ?
#
loop_
_entity_poly.entity_id
_entity_poly.type
_entity_poly.pdbx_seq_one_letter_code
_entity_poly.pdbx_strand_id
1 'polypeptide(L)' 'MRPGEIIANTFAAILAMCGLAIIFLVAGRPLFPRRHARIVIILPADPNTTAAIRNTVPHLPTTFNLALAPPKPTGRT' A
#
# COMPACT_ATOMS: atom_id res chain seq x y z
N MET A 1 40.99 -27.99 -14.85
CA MET A 1 41.09 -26.52 -14.72
C MET A 1 42.53 -26.18 -14.40
N ARG A 2 43.18 -25.34 -15.22
CA ARG A 2 44.57 -24.94 -14.97
C ARG A 2 44.62 -23.93 -13.81
N PRO A 3 45.69 -23.87 -13.00
CA PRO A 3 45.77 -22.92 -11.89
C PRO A 3 45.54 -21.47 -12.32
N GLY A 4 46.09 -21.09 -13.49
CA GLY A 4 45.87 -19.76 -14.08
C GLY A 4 44.41 -19.48 -14.48
N GLU A 5 43.66 -20.51 -14.87
CA GLU A 5 42.25 -20.41 -15.23
C GLU A 5 41.36 -20.17 -14.01
N ILE A 6 41.70 -20.81 -12.89
CA ILE A 6 41.01 -20.62 -11.60
C ILE A 6 41.21 -19.17 -11.12
N ILE A 7 42.45 -18.67 -11.19
CA ILE A 7 42.79 -17.29 -10.81
C ILE A 7 42.05 -16.29 -11.71
N ALA A 8 42.14 -16.46 -13.03
CA ALA A 8 41.46 -15.58 -13.99
C ALA A 8 39.94 -15.56 -13.76
N ASN A 9 39.32 -16.73 -13.56
CA ASN A 9 37.88 -16.83 -13.33
C ASN A 9 37.46 -16.19 -11.99
N THR A 10 38.32 -16.30 -10.98
CA THR A 10 38.08 -15.67 -9.66
C THR A 10 38.12 -14.15 -9.78
N PHE A 11 39.12 -13.59 -10.46
CA PHE A 11 39.18 -12.15 -10.75
C PHE A 11 37.99 -11.68 -11.58
N ALA A 12 37.61 -12.42 -12.62
CA ALA A 12 36.46 -12.11 -13.46
C ALA A 12 35.15 -12.08 -12.64
N ALA A 13 34.95 -13.04 -11.74
CA ALA A 13 33.78 -13.08 -10.86
C ALA A 13 33.74 -11.88 -9.90
N ILE A 14 34.88 -11.53 -9.29
CA ILE A 14 34.98 -10.37 -8.38
C ILE A 14 34.69 -9.06 -9.14
N LEU A 15 35.29 -8.88 -10.32
CA LEU A 15 35.06 -7.71 -11.18
C LEU A 15 33.60 -7.59 -11.59
N ALA A 16 32.97 -8.69 -11.98
CA ALA A 16 31.56 -8.72 -12.35
C ALA A 16 30.65 -8.35 -11.17
N MET A 17 30.90 -8.91 -9.98
CA MET A 17 30.13 -8.60 -8.78
C MET A 17 30.28 -7.13 -8.36
N CYS A 18 31.50 -6.59 -8.44
CA CYS A 18 31.78 -5.19 -8.11
C CYS A 18 31.09 -4.25 -9.10
N GLY A 19 31.18 -4.54 -10.41
CA GLY A 19 30.48 -3.79 -11.45
C GLY A 19 28.97 -3.80 -11.24
N LEU A 20 28.38 -4.96 -10.91
CA LEU A 20 26.97 -5.07 -10.61
C LEU A 20 26.58 -4.23 -9.39
N ALA A 21 27.35 -4.30 -8.30
CA ALA A 21 27.11 -3.50 -7.10
C ALA A 21 27.17 -1.99 -7.39
N ILE A 22 28.12 -1.53 -8.20
CA ILE A 22 28.22 -0.12 -8.62
C ILE A 22 27.01 0.28 -9.46
N ILE A 23 26.59 -0.56 -10.40
CA ILE A 23 25.39 -0.30 -11.21
C ILE A 23 24.16 -0.18 -10.30
N PHE A 24 23.97 -1.09 -9.34
CA PHE A 24 22.86 -1.00 -8.38
C PHE A 24 22.96 0.21 -7.45
N LEU A 25 24.17 0.65 -7.10
CA LEU A 25 24.39 1.83 -6.27
C LEU A 25 24.08 3.12 -7.04
N VAL A 26 24.53 3.22 -8.29
CA VAL A 26 24.30 4.38 -9.17
C VAL A 26 22.86 4.42 -9.67
N ALA A 27 22.32 3.27 -10.08
CA ALA A 27 20.90 3.09 -10.39
C ALA A 27 20.03 3.01 -9.13
N GLY A 28 20.62 3.15 -7.94
CA GLY A 28 19.99 3.16 -6.62
C GLY A 28 19.19 4.44 -6.32
N ARG A 29 18.99 5.33 -7.30
CA ARG A 29 17.75 6.12 -7.37
C ARG A 29 16.62 5.11 -7.60
N PRO A 30 15.80 4.87 -6.58
CA PRO A 30 15.47 3.51 -6.19
C PRO A 30 14.59 2.82 -7.24
N LEU A 31 15.03 1.66 -7.76
CA LEU A 31 14.18 0.74 -8.54
C LEU A 31 13.00 0.21 -7.72
N PHE A 32 13.11 0.26 -6.39
CA PHE A 32 11.94 0.18 -5.53
C PHE A 32 11.29 1.57 -5.52
N PRO A 33 10.03 1.74 -5.95
CA PRO A 33 9.30 2.90 -5.49
C PRO A 33 9.46 2.87 -3.97
N ARG A 34 9.93 3.99 -3.38
CA ARG A 34 9.60 4.26 -1.99
C ARG A 34 8.09 4.14 -1.95
N ARG A 35 7.59 2.94 -1.60
CA ARG A 35 6.40 2.83 -0.80
C ARG A 35 6.80 3.53 0.48
N HIS A 36 6.75 4.86 0.43
CA HIS A 36 6.05 5.62 1.43
C HIS A 36 4.73 4.88 1.61
N ALA A 37 4.74 3.78 2.37
CA ALA A 37 3.66 3.49 3.27
C ALA A 37 3.60 4.76 4.09
N ARG A 38 2.84 5.72 3.57
CA ARG A 38 2.37 6.85 4.32
C ARG A 38 1.51 6.16 5.35
N ILE A 39 2.13 5.79 6.46
CA ILE A 39 1.42 5.52 7.69
C ILE A 39 0.82 6.88 8.00
N VAL A 40 -0.33 7.13 7.39
CA VAL A 40 -1.26 8.11 7.89
C VAL A 40 -1.66 7.48 9.21
N ILE A 41 -0.98 7.87 10.28
CA ILE A 41 -1.52 7.72 11.62
C ILE A 41 -2.79 8.56 11.55
N ILE A 42 -3.92 7.90 11.30
CA ILE A 42 -5.23 8.52 11.53
C ILE A 42 -5.25 8.68 13.05
N LEU A 43 -4.80 9.85 13.51
CA LEU A 43 -5.02 10.26 14.89
C LEU A 43 -6.53 10.05 15.12
N PRO A 44 -6.96 9.37 16.19
CA PRO A 44 -8.38 9.28 16.51
C PRO A 44 -8.91 10.71 16.44
N ALA A 45 -9.89 10.93 15.55
CA ALA A 45 -10.35 12.26 15.21
C ALA A 45 -10.58 13.02 16.51
N ASP A 46 -9.82 14.10 16.69
CA ASP A 46 -9.96 14.96 17.85
C ASP A 46 -11.45 15.34 17.92
N PRO A 47 -12.16 14.97 19.01
CA PRO A 47 -13.60 15.20 19.10
C PRO A 47 -13.95 16.69 18.97
N ASN A 48 -12.99 17.61 19.10
CA ASN A 48 -13.22 19.04 18.94
C ASN A 48 -13.13 19.55 17.50
N THR A 49 -12.56 18.81 16.54
CA THR A 49 -12.41 19.32 15.15
C THR A 49 -13.42 18.73 14.18
N THR A 50 -14.29 17.80 14.62
CA THR A 50 -15.43 17.37 13.82
C THR A 50 -16.62 18.30 14.08
N ALA A 51 -16.57 19.52 13.51
CA ALA A 51 -17.74 20.39 13.36
C ALA A 51 -18.78 19.83 12.35
N ALA A 52 -18.97 18.50 12.33
CA ALA A 52 -19.85 17.78 11.42
C ALA A 52 -20.69 16.69 12.11
N ILE A 53 -20.85 16.76 13.44
CA ILE A 53 -22.00 16.14 14.10
C ILE A 53 -22.79 17.27 14.76
N ARG A 54 -23.31 18.18 13.93
CA ARG A 54 -24.52 18.88 14.34
C ARG A 54 -25.54 17.77 14.53
N ASN A 55 -26.11 17.71 15.73
CA ASN A 55 -27.10 16.74 16.15
C ASN A 55 -28.44 16.96 15.40
N THR A 56 -28.39 17.07 14.07
CA THR A 56 -29.54 16.95 13.18
C THR A 56 -29.84 15.47 13.07
N VAL A 57 -30.38 14.92 14.16
CA VAL A 57 -31.17 13.70 14.09
C VAL A 57 -32.19 13.96 12.97
N PRO A 58 -32.13 13.23 11.84
CA PRO A 58 -33.22 13.35 10.87
C PRO A 58 -34.48 12.95 11.63
N HIS A 59 -35.54 13.75 11.54
CA HIS A 59 -36.84 13.39 12.11
C HIS A 59 -37.35 12.17 11.33
N LEU A 60 -36.90 10.97 11.73
CA LEU A 60 -37.43 9.73 11.19
C LEU A 60 -38.88 9.63 11.64
N PRO A 61 -39.82 9.33 10.72
CA PRO A 61 -41.20 9.13 11.10
C PRO A 61 -41.29 7.95 12.08
N THR A 62 -42.09 8.11 13.13
CA THR A 62 -42.31 7.10 14.17
C THR A 62 -42.84 5.77 13.60
N THR A 63 -43.42 5.81 12.41
CA THR A 63 -43.98 4.65 11.72
C THR A 63 -43.54 4.64 10.25
N PHE A 64 -43.05 3.49 9.81
CA PHE A 64 -42.75 3.21 8.41
C PHE A 64 -43.77 2.18 7.90
N ASN A 65 -44.49 2.50 6.83
CA ASN A 65 -45.45 1.56 6.26
C ASN A 65 -44.72 0.55 5.37
N LEU A 66 -44.53 -0.67 5.89
CA LEU A 66 -43.87 -1.75 5.16
C LEU A 66 -44.64 -2.19 3.89
N ALA A 67 -45.93 -1.82 3.73
CA ALA A 67 -46.68 -2.10 2.50
C ALA A 67 -46.25 -1.24 1.30
N LEU A 68 -45.57 -0.10 1.54
CA LEU A 68 -44.97 0.73 0.49
C LEU A 68 -43.48 0.41 0.26
N ALA A 69 -42.89 -0.48 1.06
CA ALA A 69 -41.50 -0.85 0.91
C ALA A 69 -41.32 -1.75 -0.32
N PRO A 70 -40.29 -1.53 -1.15
CA PRO A 70 -39.94 -2.44 -2.21
C PRO A 70 -39.71 -3.86 -1.64
N PRO A 71 -40.19 -4.92 -2.32
CA PRO A 71 -39.94 -6.28 -1.88
C PRO A 71 -38.43 -6.52 -1.83
N LYS A 72 -37.98 -7.18 -0.76
CA LYS A 72 -36.57 -7.56 -0.59
C LYS A 72 -36.11 -8.33 -1.84
N PRO A 73 -35.08 -7.87 -2.56
CA PRO A 73 -34.57 -8.61 -3.71
C PRO A 73 -33.96 -9.92 -3.22
N THR A 74 -34.61 -11.03 -3.56
CA THR A 74 -34.08 -12.38 -3.32
C THR A 74 -33.14 -12.72 -4.46
N GLY A 75 -31.99 -12.05 -4.50
CA GLY A 75 -30.91 -12.38 -5.41
C GLY A 75 -30.21 -13.65 -4.94
N ARG A 76 -30.67 -14.79 -5.44
CA ARG A 76 -29.96 -16.07 -5.39
C ARG A 76 -29.80 -16.55 -6.83
N THR A 77 -28.63 -16.37 -7.40
CA THR A 77 -27.97 -17.24 -8.38
C THR A 77 -26.57 -16.71 -8.64
#